data_AF-A0AA38MKI5-F1
#
_entry.id   AF-A0AA38MKI5-F1
#
_cell.length_a   1.000
_cell.length_b   1.000
_cell.length_c   1.000
_cell.angle_alpha   90.00
_cell.angle_beta   90.00
_cell.angle_gamma   90.00
#
_symmetry.space_group_name_H-M   'P 1'
#
loop_
_entity.id
_entity.type
_entity.pdbx_description
1 polymer ?
#
loop_
_entity_poly.entity_id
_entity_poly.type
_entity_poly.pdbx_seq_one_letter_code
_entity_poly.pdbx_strand_id
1 'polypeptide(L)'
;MWWSYCIEHKVPMFSAKSSQVLVFLQHVLDATGCRYGTFNSHRSALALTLNYDIGADPLVKRFMKDISQLRPSERKYRFTWDLQIVLDYLGNFFTDNLTLKQLSQKLATLYY
;
A
#
# COMPACT_ATOMS: atom_id res chain seq x y z
N MET A 1 1.41 -13.38 13.20
CA MET A 1 2.45 -13.64 12.16
C MET A 1 2.31 -15.08 11.65
N TRP A 2 2.71 -15.37 10.41
CA TRP A 2 2.56 -16.70 9.77
C TRP A 2 3.26 -17.82 10.55
N TRP A 3 4.50 -17.60 10.98
CA TRP A 3 5.29 -18.59 11.71
C TRP A 3 4.59 -19.07 12.99
N SER A 4 4.19 -18.13 13.86
CA SER A 4 3.50 -18.43 15.12
C SER A 4 2.18 -19.16 14.85
N TYR A 5 1.43 -18.71 13.84
CA TYR A 5 0.17 -19.34 13.44
C TYR A 5 0.37 -20.79 12.99
N CYS A 6 1.44 -21.06 12.23
CA CYS A 6 1.73 -22.42 11.78
C CYS A 6 2.06 -23.37 12.93
N ILE A 7 2.80 -22.89 13.94
CA ILE A 7 3.12 -23.66 15.13
C ILE A 7 1.85 -23.98 15.92
N GLU A 8 1.02 -22.97 16.17
CA GLU A 8 -0.20 -23.09 16.95
C GLU A 8 -1.24 -24.02 16.28
N HIS A 9 -1.44 -23.85 14.97
CA HIS A 9 -2.45 -24.58 14.21
C HIS A 9 -1.92 -25.84 13.50
N LYS A 10 -0.66 -26.22 13.76
CA LYS A 10 0.02 -27.38 13.14
C LYS A 10 -0.07 -27.36 11.60
N VAL A 11 0.06 -26.18 11.00
CA VAL A 11 0.06 -26.00 9.54
C VAL A 11 1.48 -26.18 9.00
N PRO A 12 1.68 -26.93 7.91
CA PRO A 12 3.01 -27.08 7.33
C PRO A 12 3.49 -25.76 6.74
N MET A 13 4.57 -25.20 7.29
CA MET A 13 5.02 -23.83 7.01
C MET A 13 5.45 -23.54 5.56
N PHE A 14 6.01 -24.53 4.86
CA PHE A 14 6.57 -24.38 3.49
C PHE A 14 5.72 -25.07 2.42
N SER A 15 4.78 -25.92 2.84
CA SER A 15 3.90 -26.70 1.95
C SER A 15 2.42 -26.50 2.30
N ALA A 16 2.09 -25.39 2.97
CA ALA A 16 0.71 -25.02 3.25
C ALA A 16 -0.07 -24.91 1.95
N LYS A 17 -1.30 -25.43 1.94
CA LYS A 17 -2.21 -25.29 0.80
C LYS A 17 -2.81 -23.89 0.77
N SER A 18 -3.26 -23.44 -0.40
CA SER A 18 -3.91 -22.13 -0.55
C SER A 18 -5.09 -21.94 0.40
N SER A 19 -5.85 -23.00 0.69
CA SER A 19 -6.93 -22.98 1.67
C SER A 19 -6.45 -22.64 3.09
N GLN A 20 -5.32 -23.20 3.52
CA GLN A 20 -4.75 -22.93 4.85
C GLN A 20 -4.20 -21.49 4.93
N VAL A 21 -3.62 -21.01 3.84
CA VAL A 21 -3.19 -19.61 3.72
C VAL A 21 -4.41 -18.67 3.82
N LEU A 22 -5.51 -18.98 3.15
CA LEU A 22 -6.73 -18.18 3.22
C LEU A 22 -7.32 -18.16 4.64
N VAL A 23 -7.35 -19.30 5.33
CA VAL A 23 -7.80 -19.36 6.74
C VAL A 23 -6.89 -18.52 7.64
N PHE A 24 -5.57 -18.53 7.42
CA PHE A 24 -4.66 -17.64 8.13
C PHE A 24 -4.93 -16.16 7.84
N LEU A 25 -5.10 -15.79 6.57
CA LEU A 25 -5.37 -14.39 6.21
C LEU A 25 -6.73 -13.93 6.76
N GLN A 26 -7.73 -14.81 6.82
CA GLN A 26 -9.01 -14.56 7.49
C GLN A 26 -8.81 -14.36 8.99
N HIS A 27 -8.03 -15.23 9.64
CA HIS A 27 -7.69 -15.05 11.06
C HIS A 27 -7.00 -13.71 11.32
N VAL A 28 -6.07 -13.28 10.45
CA VAL A 28 -5.45 -11.95 10.55
C VAL A 28 -6.49 -10.84 10.35
N LEU A 29 -7.43 -11.01 9.43
CA LEU A 29 -8.51 -10.04 9.18
C LEU A 29 -9.39 -9.83 10.42
N ASP A 30 -9.75 -10.92 11.10
CA ASP A 30 -10.65 -10.91 12.25
C ASP A 30 -9.93 -10.48 13.54
N ALA A 31 -8.70 -10.95 13.74
CA ALA A 31 -7.91 -10.65 14.94
C ALA A 31 -7.28 -9.25 14.91
N THR A 32 -7.12 -8.64 13.73
CA THR A 32 -6.40 -7.37 13.59
C THR A 32 -7.09 -6.34 12.71
N GLY A 33 -7.11 -5.09 13.15
CA GLY A 33 -7.51 -3.92 12.35
C GLY A 33 -6.48 -3.50 11.28
N CYS A 34 -5.61 -4.42 10.83
CA CYS A 34 -4.49 -4.12 9.94
C CYS A 34 -4.92 -3.59 8.57
N ARG A 35 -4.10 -2.77 7.93
CA ARG A 35 -4.40 -2.21 6.60
C ARG A 35 -4.11 -3.22 5.50
N TYR A 36 -4.61 -2.99 4.29
CA TYR A 36 -4.33 -3.82 3.11
C TYR A 36 -2.82 -4.11 2.92
N GLY A 37 -1.96 -3.11 3.20
CA GLY A 37 -0.51 -3.26 3.11
C GLY A 37 0.04 -4.44 3.91
N THR A 38 -0.50 -4.71 5.10
CA THR A 38 -0.07 -5.85 5.95
C THR A 38 -0.39 -7.19 5.28
N PHE A 39 -1.58 -7.34 4.70
CA PHE A 39 -1.96 -8.55 3.96
C PHE A 39 -1.09 -8.73 2.73
N ASN A 40 -0.77 -7.64 2.02
CA ASN A 40 0.10 -7.70 0.86
C ASN A 40 1.52 -8.12 1.24
N SER A 41 2.05 -7.61 2.36
CA SER A 41 3.33 -8.06 2.91
C SER A 41 3.32 -9.55 3.27
N HIS A 42 2.25 -10.04 3.90
CA HIS A 42 2.09 -11.47 4.17
C HIS A 42 2.04 -12.30 2.88
N ARG A 43 1.26 -11.88 1.89
CA ARG A 43 1.19 -12.55 0.57
C ARG A 43 2.57 -12.62 -0.09
N SER A 44 3.31 -11.51 -0.12
CA SER A 44 4.66 -11.48 -0.72
C SER A 44 5.66 -12.36 0.03
N ALA A 45 5.63 -12.35 1.36
CA ALA A 45 6.47 -13.25 2.15
C ALA A 45 6.11 -14.72 1.89
N LEU A 46 4.82 -15.05 1.83
CA LEU A 46 4.35 -16.41 1.55
C LEU A 46 4.74 -16.90 0.16
N ALA A 47 4.69 -16.02 -0.85
CA ALA A 47 5.15 -16.33 -2.20
C ALA A 47 6.65 -16.67 -2.27
N LEU A 48 7.45 -16.16 -1.33
CA LEU A 48 8.87 -16.51 -1.23
C LEU A 48 9.11 -17.79 -0.42
N THR A 49 8.31 -18.03 0.62
CA THR A 49 8.52 -19.18 1.52
C THR A 49 7.88 -20.47 1.03
N LEU A 50 6.78 -20.39 0.30
CA LEU A 50 6.08 -21.56 -0.21
C LEU A 50 6.74 -22.05 -1.50
N ASN A 51 6.73 -23.36 -1.72
CA ASN A 51 7.30 -23.98 -2.92
C ASN A 51 6.47 -23.76 -4.20
N TYR A 52 5.46 -22.89 -4.15
CA TYR A 52 4.59 -22.57 -5.27
C TYR A 52 4.11 -21.12 -5.19
N ASP A 53 3.68 -20.56 -6.33
CA ASP A 53 3.16 -19.20 -6.39
C ASP A 53 1.74 -19.12 -5.82
N ILE A 54 1.64 -18.93 -4.50
CA ILE A 54 0.40 -18.62 -3.79
C ILE A 54 -0.30 -17.37 -4.34
N GLY A 55 0.48 -16.47 -4.93
CA GLY A 55 0.00 -15.25 -5.52
C GLY A 55 -0.73 -15.46 -6.85
N ALA A 56 -0.46 -16.57 -7.56
CA ALA A 56 -1.15 -16.95 -8.79
C ALA A 56 -2.55 -17.52 -8.54
N ASP A 57 -2.78 -18.08 -7.36
CA ASP A 57 -4.04 -18.74 -6.99
C ASP A 57 -5.25 -17.77 -7.13
N PRO A 58 -6.28 -18.13 -7.93
CA PRO A 58 -7.44 -17.27 -8.14
C PRO A 58 -8.20 -16.91 -6.87
N LEU A 59 -8.27 -17.82 -5.90
CA LEU A 59 -8.98 -17.59 -4.64
C LEU A 59 -8.23 -16.58 -3.77
N VAL A 60 -6.90 -16.69 -3.72
CA VAL A 60 -6.05 -15.72 -3.01
C VAL A 60 -6.14 -14.34 -3.66
N LYS A 61 -6.10 -14.28 -5.00
CA LYS A 61 -6.29 -13.00 -5.73
C LYS A 61 -7.64 -12.36 -5.43
N ARG A 62 -8.73 -13.15 -5.49
CA ARG A 62 -10.08 -12.67 -5.17
C ARG A 62 -10.16 -12.18 -3.74
N PHE A 63 -9.66 -12.95 -2.78
CA PHE A 63 -9.66 -12.58 -1.37
C PHE A 63 -8.89 -11.27 -1.10
N MET A 64 -7.71 -11.12 -1.71
CA MET A 64 -6.95 -9.87 -1.62
C MET A 64 -7.69 -8.68 -2.24
N LYS A 65 -8.39 -8.89 -3.36
CA LYS A 65 -9.25 -7.87 -3.98
C LYS A 65 -10.37 -7.46 -3.02
N ASP A 66 -11.02 -8.41 -2.37
CA ASP A 66 -12.09 -8.14 -1.41
C ASP A 66 -11.55 -7.34 -0.21
N ILE A 67 -10.35 -7.67 0.31
CA ILE A 67 -9.69 -6.87 1.36
C ILE A 67 -9.37 -5.45 0.86
N SER A 68 -8.90 -5.29 -0.37
CA SER A 68 -8.58 -3.96 -0.90
C SER A 68 -9.81 -3.04 -0.97
N GLN A 69 -11.00 -3.62 -1.17
CA GLN A 69 -12.27 -2.90 -1.15
C GLN A 69 -12.75 -2.66 0.28
N LEU A 70 -12.61 -3.63 1.18
CA LEU A 70 -13.00 -3.52 2.58
C LEU A 70 -12.11 -2.53 3.35
N ARG A 71 -10.82 -2.47 3.01
CA ARG A 71 -9.78 -1.67 3.68
C ARG A 71 -9.03 -0.84 2.64
N PRO A 72 -9.69 0.17 2.04
CA PRO A 72 -9.06 1.01 1.04
C PRO A 72 -7.80 1.66 1.62
N SER A 73 -6.73 1.70 0.81
CA SER A 73 -5.55 2.47 1.17
C SER A 73 -5.95 3.93 1.30
N GLU A 74 -5.79 4.50 2.49
CA GLU A 74 -5.97 5.94 2.67
C GLU A 74 -4.99 6.66 1.74
N ARG A 75 -5.46 7.77 1.16
CA ARG A 75 -4.65 8.56 0.26
C ARG A 75 -3.36 8.95 1.01
N LYS A 76 -2.20 8.65 0.41
CA LYS A 76 -0.89 9.03 0.96
C LYS A 76 -0.80 10.53 1.28
N TYR A 77 -1.59 11.33 0.58
CA TYR A 77 -1.73 12.76 0.81
C TYR A 77 -3.08 13.01 1.45
N ARG A 78 -3.05 13.35 2.75
CA ARG A 78 -4.21 13.89 3.47
C ARG A 78 -4.60 15.28 2.96
N PHE A 79 -3.65 15.96 2.31
CA PHE A 79 -3.78 17.31 1.78
C PHE A 79 -3.19 17.33 0.37
N THR A 80 -4.02 17.63 -0.62
CA THR A 80 -3.54 18.18 -1.89
C THR A 80 -3.13 19.61 -1.59
N TRP A 81 -1.90 20.01 -1.94
CA TRP A 81 -1.47 21.40 -1.81
C TRP A 81 -2.57 22.33 -2.32
N ASP A 82 -2.95 23.32 -1.51
CA ASP A 82 -3.92 24.31 -1.94
C ASP A 82 -3.29 25.14 -3.06
N LEU A 83 -3.74 24.85 -4.27
CA LEU A 83 -3.26 25.51 -5.48
C LEU A 83 -3.48 27.01 -5.39
N GLN A 84 -4.48 27.50 -4.66
CA GLN A 84 -4.70 28.94 -4.51
C GLN A 84 -3.55 29.61 -3.75
N ILE A 85 -3.07 29.00 -2.66
CA ILE A 85 -1.93 29.53 -1.89
C ILE A 85 -0.66 29.57 -2.75
N VAL A 86 -0.42 28.52 -3.55
CA VAL A 86 0.75 28.44 -4.44
C VAL A 86 0.62 29.44 -5.59
N LEU A 87 -0.57 29.57 -6.19
CA LEU A 87 -0.83 30.51 -7.27
C LEU A 87 -0.79 31.96 -6.81
N ASP A 88 -1.27 32.27 -5.60
CA ASP A 88 -1.16 33.61 -5.02
C ASP A 88 0.30 33.96 -4.68
N TYR A 89 1.06 33.01 -4.12
CA TYR A 89 2.49 33.18 -3.90
C TYR A 89 3.23 33.43 -5.23
N LEU A 90 2.88 32.68 -6.28
CA LEU A 90 3.47 32.84 -7.61
C LEU A 90 3.02 34.11 -8.33
N GLY A 91 1.76 34.51 -8.12
CA GLY A 91 1.15 35.72 -8.65
C GLY A 91 1.77 36.98 -8.06
N ASN A 92 2.38 36.92 -6.88
CA ASN A 92 3.11 38.05 -6.30
C ASN A 92 4.49 38.29 -6.94
N PHE A 93 4.98 37.44 -7.86
CA PHE A 93 6.27 37.64 -8.55
C PHE A 93 6.20 38.53 -9.81
N PHE A 94 5.27 39.48 -9.92
CA PHE A 94 5.30 40.46 -11.02
C PHE A 94 6.32 41.56 -10.73
N THR A 95 7.56 41.39 -11.19
CA THR A 95 8.48 42.50 -11.48
C THR A 95 9.72 41.97 -12.19
N ASP A 96 10.23 42.72 -13.16
CA ASP A 96 11.28 42.36 -14.14
C ASP A 96 12.65 41.95 -13.58
N ASN A 97 12.77 41.69 -12.27
CA ASN A 97 13.99 41.31 -11.55
C ASN A 97 13.79 40.05 -10.68
N LEU A 98 13.27 38.96 -11.27
CA LEU A 98 13.26 37.68 -10.55
C LEU A 98 14.68 37.12 -10.42
N THR A 99 15.03 36.65 -9.23
CA THR A 99 16.27 35.91 -9.03
C THR A 99 16.18 34.52 -9.67
N LEU A 100 17.31 33.95 -10.07
CA LEU A 100 17.40 32.59 -10.64
C LEU A 100 16.67 31.54 -9.78
N LYS A 101 16.70 31.71 -8.46
CA LYS A 101 15.99 30.87 -7.48
C LYS A 101 14.46 30.96 -7.60
N GLN A 102 13.91 32.14 -7.85
CA GLN A 102 12.46 32.34 -7.99
C GLN A 102 11.96 31.80 -9.34
N LEU A 103 12.78 31.93 -10.39
CA LEU A 103 12.51 31.32 -11.70
C LEU A 103 12.50 29.79 -11.62
N SER A 104 13.46 29.17 -10.91
CA SER A 104 13.50 27.72 -10.76
C SER A 104 12.33 27.20 -9.93
N GLN A 105 11.90 27.93 -8.90
CA GLN A 105 10.69 27.60 -8.12
C GLN A 105 9.42 27.70 -8.96
N LYS A 106 9.29 28.72 -9.81
CA LYS A 106 8.15 28.90 -10.74
C LYS A 106 8.12 27.83 -11.84
N LEU A 107 9.29 27.42 -12.34
CA LEU A 107 9.42 26.30 -13.26
C LEU A 107 8.97 25.00 -12.58
N ALA A 108 9.56 24.65 -11.43
CA ALA A 108 9.28 23.39 -10.74
C ALA A 108 7.80 23.22 -10.34
N THR A 109 7.09 24.33 -10.10
CA THR A 109 5.65 24.33 -9.79
C THR A 109 4.74 24.22 -11.01
N LEU A 110 5.20 24.59 -12.21
CA LEU A 110 4.42 24.47 -13.45
C LEU A 110 4.50 23.06 -14.09
N TYR A 111 5.51 22.28 -13.71
CA TYR A 111 5.73 20.90 -14.20
C TYR A 111 5.15 19.82 -13.28
N TYR A 112 4.39 20.20 -12.24
CA TYR A 112 3.70 19.29 -11.32
C TYR A 112 2.19 19.35 -11.54
#